data_AF-A0A816CW47-F1
#
_entry.id   AF-A0A816CW47-F1
#
_cell.length_a   1.000
_cell.length_b   1.000
_cell.length_c   1.000
_cell.angle_alpha   90.00
_cell.angle_beta   90.00
_cell.angle_gamma   90.00
#
_symmetry.space_group_name_H-M   'P 1'
#
loop_
_entity.id
_entity.type
_entity.pdbx_description
1 polymer ?
#
loop_
_entity_poly.entity_id
_entity_poly.type
_entity_poly.pdbx_seq_one_letter_code
_entity_poly.pdbx_strand_id
1 'polypeptide(L)'
;MLGPSPNWITDNYEELHHPIDAGTDIGIQYDGPKRPENSHKPIAPIVSSNITDNRSSFYDNDLSCPMVTWSECSVTCGRNGIRRRTRTLLSNHRAVDQHRCQSLPLEETQPCYLNLCRM
;
A
#
# COMPACT_ATOMS: atom_id res chain seq x y z
N MET A 1 42.35 -27.42 1.20
CA MET A 1 41.14 -26.83 0.60
C MET A 1 40.50 -25.97 1.67
N LEU A 2 40.52 -24.65 1.51
CA LEU A 2 39.93 -23.73 2.49
C LEU A 2 38.42 -23.68 2.22
N GLY A 3 37.62 -24.15 3.19
CA GLY A 3 36.16 -24.02 3.13
C GLY A 3 35.72 -22.55 3.18
N PRO A 4 34.46 -22.26 2.82
CA PRO A 4 33.94 -20.90 2.84
C PRO A 4 34.12 -20.28 4.23
N SER A 5 34.50 -19.00 4.27
CA SER A 5 34.75 -18.24 5.50
C SER A 5 33.56 -18.30 6.47
N PRO A 6 33.77 -18.20 7.80
CA PRO A 6 32.71 -18.39 8.80
C PRO A 6 31.60 -17.34 8.79
N ASN A 7 31.67 -16.32 7.93
CA ASN A 7 30.77 -15.15 7.94
C ASN A 7 30.01 -14.94 6.62
N TRP A 8 29.99 -15.90 5.71
CA TRP A 8 29.16 -15.79 4.51
C TRP A 8 27.70 -16.07 4.85
N ILE A 9 26.83 -15.15 4.50
CA ILE A 9 25.39 -15.39 4.50
C ILE A 9 25.12 -16.45 3.42
N THR A 10 24.57 -17.59 3.82
CA THR A 10 24.27 -18.69 2.89
C THR A 10 22.97 -18.45 2.14
N ASP A 11 22.04 -17.71 2.76
CA ASP A 11 20.72 -17.44 2.24
C ASP A 11 20.27 -16.03 2.65
N ASN A 12 19.83 -15.25 1.69
CA ASN A 12 19.18 -13.97 1.89
C ASN A 12 17.89 -13.93 1.06
N TYR A 13 16.76 -13.78 1.75
CA TYR A 13 15.47 -13.56 1.11
C TYR A 13 15.01 -12.14 1.41
N GLU A 14 14.91 -11.33 0.37
CA GLU A 14 14.32 -10.00 0.44
C GLU A 14 13.15 -9.94 -0.54
N GLU A 15 11.96 -9.64 -0.02
CA GLU A 15 10.81 -9.37 -0.86
C GLU A 15 10.95 -7.97 -1.47
N LEU A 16 11.22 -7.91 -2.79
CA LEU A 16 11.26 -6.67 -3.56
C LEU A 16 9.83 -6.16 -3.77
N HIS A 17 9.30 -5.46 -2.77
CA HIS A 17 7.87 -5.15 -2.71
C HIS A 17 7.40 -4.03 -3.65
N HIS A 18 8.29 -3.25 -4.27
CA HIS A 18 7.87 -2.05 -4.98
C HIS A 18 8.66 -1.79 -6.27
N PRO A 19 7.99 -1.46 -7.39
CA PRO A 19 8.66 -1.07 -8.61
C PRO A 19 9.41 0.26 -8.44
N ILE A 20 10.46 0.44 -9.26
CA ILE A 20 11.36 1.59 -9.23
C ILE A 20 11.29 2.29 -10.60
N ASP A 21 11.21 3.62 -10.58
CA ASP A 21 11.35 4.47 -11.75
C ASP A 21 12.84 4.79 -12.00
N ALA A 22 13.33 4.48 -13.19
CA ALA A 22 14.70 4.74 -13.61
C ALA A 22 14.94 6.21 -14.00
N GLY A 23 13.88 7.02 -14.18
CA GLY A 23 13.98 8.44 -14.47
C GLY A 23 14.39 8.78 -15.90
N THR A 24 14.17 7.87 -16.85
CA THR A 24 14.60 7.98 -18.26
C THR A 24 13.45 8.13 -19.26
N ASP A 25 12.22 7.75 -18.89
CA ASP A 25 11.01 7.87 -19.69
C ASP A 25 9.87 8.39 -18.81
N ILE A 26 9.05 9.31 -19.33
CA ILE A 26 7.91 9.92 -18.63
C ILE A 26 6.57 9.24 -18.95
N GLY A 27 6.61 8.07 -19.58
CA GLY A 27 5.47 7.21 -19.82
C GLY A 27 4.84 6.75 -18.51
N ILE A 28 3.50 6.76 -18.47
CA ILE A 28 2.71 6.40 -17.28
C ILE A 28 2.14 4.99 -17.39
N GLN A 29 1.98 4.50 -18.62
CA GLN A 29 1.41 3.19 -18.93
C GLN A 29 2.51 2.23 -19.35
N TYR A 30 2.32 0.96 -19.00
CA TYR A 30 3.23 -0.11 -19.39
C TYR A 30 3.46 -0.15 -20.91
N ASP A 31 2.39 -0.08 -21.71
CA ASP A 31 2.42 -0.11 -23.18
C ASP A 31 2.29 1.28 -23.83
N GLY A 32 2.69 2.33 -23.12
CA GLY A 32 2.63 3.71 -23.62
C GLY A 32 3.64 4.00 -24.76
N PRO A 33 3.40 5.06 -25.56
CA PRO A 33 4.42 5.54 -26.49
C PRO A 33 5.67 6.00 -25.72
N LYS A 34 6.86 5.84 -26.32
CA LYS A 34 8.13 6.30 -25.72
C LYS A 34 8.12 7.81 -25.54
N ARG A 35 8.46 8.29 -24.35
CA ARG A 35 8.53 9.71 -24.00
C ARG A 35 9.80 9.95 -23.21
N PRO A 36 10.95 10.18 -23.88
CA PRO A 36 12.21 10.35 -23.17
C PRO A 36 12.17 11.56 -22.23
N GLU A 37 12.70 11.40 -21.02
CA GLU A 37 12.90 12.49 -20.08
C GLU A 37 14.21 13.22 -20.43
N ASN A 38 14.12 14.51 -20.73
CA ASN A 38 15.28 15.30 -21.16
C ASN A 38 16.15 15.74 -19.98
N SER A 39 15.61 15.67 -18.76
CA SER A 39 16.31 15.99 -17.51
C SER A 39 16.40 14.73 -16.65
N HIS A 40 17.53 14.01 -16.74
CA HIS A 40 17.75 12.76 -16.00
C HIS A 40 17.32 12.89 -14.54
N LYS A 41 16.28 12.14 -14.16
CA LYS A 41 15.79 12.11 -12.77
C LYS A 41 16.56 11.02 -12.00
N PRO A 42 16.77 11.21 -10.69
CA PRO A 42 17.35 10.15 -9.87
C PRO A 42 16.45 8.91 -9.88
N ILE A 43 17.07 7.73 -9.74
CA ILE A 43 16.35 6.47 -9.52
C ILE A 43 15.54 6.62 -8.23
N ALA A 44 14.23 6.42 -8.33
CA ALA A 44 13.32 6.59 -7.22
C ALA A 44 12.31 5.44 -7.19
N PRO A 45 11.81 5.03 -6.01
CA PRO A 45 10.64 4.17 -5.97
C PRO A 45 9.51 4.82 -6.78
N ILE A 46 8.59 4.03 -7.31
CA ILE A 46 7.31 4.57 -7.79
C ILE A 46 6.48 4.96 -6.56
N VAL A 47 6.90 6.02 -5.86
CA VAL A 47 6.24 6.56 -4.67
C VAL A 47 5.21 7.59 -5.11
N SER A 48 3.94 7.22 -4.98
CA SER A 48 2.79 8.08 -4.63
C SER A 48 2.48 9.33 -5.48
N SER A 49 3.29 9.76 -6.44
CA SER A 49 2.91 10.79 -7.42
C SER A 49 2.23 10.20 -8.66
N ASN A 50 2.29 8.86 -8.81
CA ASN A 50 1.72 8.11 -9.93
C ASN A 50 0.71 7.02 -9.48
N ILE A 51 0.69 6.68 -8.18
CA ILE A 51 -0.34 5.79 -7.59
C ILE A 51 -1.69 6.52 -7.47
N THR A 52 -1.69 7.85 -7.63
CA THR A 52 -2.91 8.69 -7.67
C THR A 52 -3.30 9.07 -9.10
N ASP A 53 -2.52 8.73 -10.12
CA ASP A 53 -2.94 8.88 -11.51
C ASP A 53 -3.64 7.59 -11.93
N ASN A 54 -4.96 7.63 -12.10
CA ASN A 54 -5.76 6.49 -12.57
C ASN A 54 -5.30 5.92 -13.93
N ARG A 55 -4.42 6.61 -14.66
CA ARG A 55 -3.81 6.10 -15.90
C ARG A 55 -2.59 5.22 -15.66
N SER A 56 -2.02 5.23 -14.45
CA SER A 56 -0.87 4.40 -14.10
C SER A 56 -1.30 2.93 -14.04
N SER A 57 -0.48 2.05 -14.62
CA SER A 57 -0.68 0.60 -14.51
C SER A 57 -0.46 0.08 -13.07
N PHE A 58 0.18 0.87 -12.22
CA PHE A 58 0.41 0.59 -10.80
C PHE A 58 -0.56 1.39 -9.89
N TYR A 59 -1.63 1.96 -10.47
CA TYR A 59 -2.66 2.67 -9.73
C TYR A 59 -3.43 1.71 -8.83
N ASP A 60 -3.51 2.03 -7.54
CA ASP A 60 -4.30 1.28 -6.56
C ASP A 60 -5.33 2.21 -5.90
N ASN A 61 -6.61 1.85 -6.04
CA ASN A 61 -7.71 2.59 -5.43
C ASN A 61 -7.68 2.50 -3.90
N ASP A 62 -7.21 1.38 -3.35
CA ASP A 62 -7.13 1.19 -1.90
C ASP A 62 -5.98 2.02 -1.28
N LEU A 63 -4.94 2.35 -2.05
CA LEU A 63 -3.90 3.31 -1.60
C LEU A 63 -4.35 4.77 -1.71
N SER A 64 -5.30 5.07 -2.59
CA SER A 64 -5.86 6.41 -2.72
C SER A 64 -6.82 6.78 -1.58
N CYS A 65 -7.47 5.77 -0.99
CA CYS A 65 -8.32 5.92 0.20
C CYS A 65 -8.02 4.81 1.20
N PRO A 66 -6.84 4.91 1.86
CA PRO A 66 -6.37 3.87 2.74
C PRO A 66 -7.33 3.66 3.89
N MET A 67 -7.53 2.39 4.23
CA MET A 67 -8.14 2.02 5.49
C MET A 67 -7.21 2.41 6.64
N VAL A 68 -7.76 3.04 7.67
CA VAL A 68 -7.05 3.23 8.93
C VAL A 68 -6.87 1.87 9.62
N THR A 69 -5.95 1.84 10.58
CA THR A 69 -5.78 0.67 11.45
C THR A 69 -7.07 0.34 12.16
N TRP A 70 -7.35 -0.96 12.33
CA TRP A 70 -8.50 -1.41 13.11
C TRP A 70 -8.53 -0.77 14.49
N SER A 71 -9.72 -0.39 14.94
CA SER A 71 -9.96 0.01 16.32
C SER A 71 -9.66 -1.15 17.27
N GLU A 72 -9.52 -0.80 18.55
CA GLU A 72 -9.65 -1.78 19.63
C GLU A 72 -10.98 -2.53 19.53
N CYS A 73 -10.99 -3.73 20.11
CA CYS A 73 -12.19 -4.55 20.19
C CYS A 73 -13.25 -3.84 21.05
N SER A 74 -14.52 -3.93 20.66
CA SER A 74 -15.65 -3.28 21.38
C SER A 74 -15.84 -3.79 22.81
N VAL A 75 -15.22 -4.92 23.13
CA VAL A 75 -15.19 -5.54 24.46
C VAL A 75 -13.74 -5.75 24.85
N THR A 76 -13.47 -5.80 26.15
CA THR A 76 -12.13 -6.08 26.69
C THR A 76 -11.88 -7.56 26.95
N CYS A 77 -12.91 -8.40 26.84
CA CYS A 77 -12.86 -9.86 26.97
C CYS A 77 -14.02 -10.54 26.23
N GLY A 78 -13.89 -11.83 25.94
CA GLY A 78 -14.90 -12.65 25.28
C GLY A 78 -14.76 -12.73 23.75
N ARG A 79 -15.66 -13.51 23.12
CA ARG A 79 -15.65 -13.82 21.68
C ARG A 79 -16.73 -13.09 20.87
N ASN A 80 -17.47 -12.19 21.51
CA ASN A 80 -18.62 -11.50 20.93
C ASN A 80 -18.28 -10.03 20.60
N GLY A 81 -17.00 -9.70 20.56
CA GLY A 81 -16.52 -8.36 20.23
C GLY A 81 -16.52 -8.10 18.74
N ILE A 82 -16.57 -6.81 18.39
CA ILE A 82 -16.33 -6.34 17.03
C ILE A 82 -15.26 -5.25 17.04
N ARG A 83 -14.47 -5.18 15.97
CA ARG A 83 -13.57 -4.06 15.67
C ARG A 83 -14.02 -3.38 14.40
N ARG A 84 -13.78 -2.07 14.31
CA ARG A 84 -14.16 -1.24 13.16
C ARG A 84 -12.93 -0.56 12.57
N ARG A 85 -12.94 -0.32 11.27
CA ARG A 85 -11.99 0.56 10.60
C ARG A 85 -12.73 1.41 9.58
N THR A 86 -12.20 2.61 9.35
CA THR A 86 -12.74 3.59 8.41
C THR A 86 -11.72 3.88 7.31
N ARG A 87 -12.18 4.27 6.13
CA ARG A 87 -11.30 4.83 5.11
C ARG A 87 -11.01 6.29 5.41
N THR A 88 -9.76 6.71 5.32
CA THR A 88 -9.40 8.14 5.31
C THR A 88 -9.25 8.61 3.87
N LEU A 89 -10.01 9.64 3.50
CA LEU A 89 -9.74 10.38 2.27
C LEU A 89 -8.48 11.20 2.49
N LEU A 90 -7.40 10.86 1.79
CA LEU A 90 -6.25 11.75 1.72
C LEU A 90 -6.69 13.01 0.96
N SER A 91 -6.53 14.18 1.57
CA SER A 91 -7.07 15.45 1.08
C SER A 91 -6.40 16.00 -0.19
N ASN A 92 -5.36 15.32 -0.67
CA ASN A 92 -4.57 15.70 -1.85
C ASN A 92 -4.99 14.96 -3.15
N HIS A 93 -6.09 14.22 -3.13
CA HIS A 93 -6.55 13.48 -4.30
C HIS A 93 -7.44 14.32 -5.23
N ARG A 94 -7.45 13.99 -6.53
CA ARG A 94 -8.28 14.71 -7.52
C ARG A 94 -9.76 14.43 -7.23
N ALA A 95 -10.65 15.33 -7.64
CA ALA A 95 -12.11 15.17 -7.45
C ALA A 95 -12.67 13.83 -7.98
N VAL A 96 -12.03 13.25 -9.02
CA VAL A 96 -12.37 11.93 -9.57
C VAL A 96 -12.11 10.80 -8.57
N ASP A 97 -11.03 10.90 -7.79
CA ASP A 97 -10.66 9.91 -6.79
C ASP A 97 -11.59 10.02 -5.56
N GLN A 98 -12.00 11.24 -5.20
CA GLN A 98 -12.97 11.49 -4.12
C GLN A 98 -14.32 10.81 -4.39
N HIS A 99 -14.86 10.91 -5.60
CA HIS A 99 -16.12 10.24 -5.96
C HIS A 99 -16.01 8.70 -5.95
N ARG A 100 -14.85 8.14 -6.28
CA ARG A 100 -14.63 6.69 -6.25
C ARG A 100 -14.50 6.16 -4.83
N CYS A 101 -13.84 6.89 -3.94
CA CYS A 101 -13.76 6.49 -2.54
C CYS A 101 -15.10 6.56 -1.82
N GLN A 102 -15.98 7.48 -2.22
CA GLN A 102 -17.37 7.51 -1.77
C GLN A 102 -18.19 6.31 -2.24
N SER A 103 -17.79 5.66 -3.34
CA SER A 103 -18.45 4.44 -3.84
C SER A 103 -17.97 3.16 -3.17
N LEU A 104 -16.87 3.22 -2.41
CA LEU A 104 -16.35 2.11 -1.61
C LEU A 104 -16.99 2.12 -0.21
N PRO A 105 -17.12 0.96 0.47
CA PRO A 105 -17.63 0.93 1.83
C PRO A 105 -16.72 1.74 2.78
N LEU A 106 -17.25 2.82 3.35
CA LEU A 106 -16.51 3.75 4.21
C LEU A 106 -16.12 3.13 5.56
N GLU A 107 -16.92 2.19 6.03
CA GLU A 107 -16.70 1.47 7.29
C GLU A 107 -16.70 -0.03 7.05
N GLU A 108 -15.81 -0.71 7.76
CA GLU A 108 -15.75 -2.17 7.79
C GLU A 108 -15.81 -2.64 9.24
N THR A 109 -16.51 -3.74 9.48
CA THR A 109 -16.61 -4.37 10.80
C THR A 109 -16.19 -5.82 10.70
N GLN A 110 -15.38 -6.28 11.65
CA GLN A 110 -14.94 -7.66 11.74
C GLN A 110 -15.08 -8.16 13.19
N PRO A 111 -15.43 -9.44 13.42
CA PRO A 111 -15.39 -10.01 14.75
C PRO A 111 -13.96 -9.99 15.33
N CYS A 112 -13.86 -9.79 16.64
CA CYS A 112 -12.64 -9.96 17.41
C CYS A 112 -12.84 -10.98 18.52
N TYR A 113 -11.78 -11.77 18.77
CA TYR A 113 -11.79 -12.88 19.70
C TYR A 113 -10.73 -12.64 20.76
N LEU A 114 -11.16 -12.20 21.95
CA LEU A 114 -10.30 -12.00 23.11
C LEU A 114 -10.39 -13.18 24.07
N ASN A 115 -9.54 -13.15 25.10
CA ASN A 115 -9.61 -14.10 26.21
C ASN A 115 -10.99 -14.05 26.86
N LEU A 116 -11.47 -15.21 27.33
CA LEU A 116 -12.76 -15.30 28.02
C LEU A 116 -12.79 -14.36 29.23
N CYS A 117 -13.95 -13.73 29.44
CA CYS A 117 -14.17 -12.91 30.61
C CYS A 117 -14.05 -13.78 31.87
N ARG A 118 -13.28 -13.29 32.84
CA ARG A 118 -13.24 -13.90 34.17
C ARG A 118 -14.57 -13.62 34.85
N MET A 119 -15.25 -14.68 35.30
CA MET A 119 -16.46 -14.58 36.13
C MET A 119 -16.11 -14.16 37.56
#